data_AF-M7TLT8-F1
#
_entry.id   AF-M7TLT8-F1
#
_cell.length_a   1.000
_cell.length_b   1.000
_cell.length_c   1.000
_cell.angle_alpha   90.00
_cell.angle_beta   90.00
_cell.angle_gamma   90.00
#
_symmetry.space_group_name_H-M   'P 1'
#
loop_
_entity.id
_entity.type
_entity.pdbx_description
1 polymer ?
#
loop_
_entity_poly.entity_id
_entity_poly.type
_entity_poly.pdbx_seq_one_letter_code
_entity_poly.pdbx_strand_id
1 'polypeptide(L)'
;MEDLEGLVDAIRYIGSRTSFSGVAFNVNHSVSSVEKVAVNPYFRKSLFNIFLGTAVDYGNWTANKVAQDEITHAFLPALEAITPDGGVYLNEADFQAADFQRVFYGDHYERLLRIKWRYDPEDLFYAKTAVGSERLEERLDGRLCRVAAAANAS
;
A
#
# COMPACT_ATOMS: atom_id res chain seq x y z
N MET A 1 -14.59 -12.83 10.05
CA MET A 1 -14.61 -11.39 10.36
C MET A 1 -15.10 -11.30 11.79
N GLU A 2 -14.16 -11.29 12.73
CA GLU A 2 -14.47 -11.42 14.17
C GLU A 2 -14.89 -10.09 14.80
N ASP A 3 -14.61 -8.95 14.15
CA ASP A 3 -14.99 -7.60 14.60
C ASP A 3 -15.88 -6.88 13.56
N LEU A 4 -17.18 -7.19 13.59
CA LEU A 4 -18.16 -6.53 12.72
C LEU A 4 -18.48 -5.10 13.18
N GLU A 5 -18.45 -4.85 14.49
CA GLU A 5 -18.77 -3.54 15.06
C GLU A 5 -17.69 -2.51 14.69
N GLY A 6 -16.42 -2.87 14.86
CA GLY A 6 -15.28 -2.06 14.44
C GLY A 6 -15.28 -1.77 12.93
N LEU A 7 -15.68 -2.74 12.09
CA LEU A 7 -15.85 -2.50 10.66
C LEU A 7 -16.94 -1.46 10.36
N VAL A 8 -18.11 -1.60 10.98
CA VAL A 8 -19.22 -0.65 10.78
C VAL A 8 -18.83 0.75 11.25
N ASP A 9 -18.13 0.85 12.38
CA ASP A 9 -17.67 2.12 12.91
C ASP A 9 -16.60 2.78 12.04
N ALA A 10 -15.63 2.01 11.54
CA ALA A 10 -14.64 2.51 10.58
C ALA A 10 -15.31 3.00 9.29
N ILE A 11 -16.26 2.24 8.74
CA ILE A 11 -17.00 2.65 7.53
C ILE A 11 -17.80 3.93 7.78
N ARG A 12 -18.48 4.07 8.93
CA ARG A 12 -19.22 5.30 9.28
C ARG A 12 -18.30 6.49 9.45
N TYR A 13 -17.19 6.28 10.16
CA TYR A 13 -16.16 7.29 10.39
C TYR A 13 -15.64 7.85 9.07
N ILE A 14 -15.24 6.98 8.15
CA ILE A 14 -14.71 7.33 6.82
C ILE A 14 -15.79 7.92 5.93
N GLY A 15 -16.93 7.24 5.80
CA GLY A 15 -18.03 7.63 4.90
C GLY A 15 -18.70 8.95 5.26
N SER A 16 -18.51 9.44 6.50
CA SER A 16 -18.96 10.76 6.92
C SER A 16 -18.06 11.92 6.42
N ARG A 17 -16.88 11.63 5.84
CA ARG A 17 -15.82 12.62 5.56
C ARG A 17 -15.21 12.50 4.16
N THR A 18 -15.21 11.30 3.59
CA THR A 18 -14.65 11.06 2.27
C THR A 18 -15.47 10.07 1.47
N SER A 19 -15.21 10.00 0.17
CA SER A 19 -15.81 8.99 -0.69
C SER A 19 -15.05 7.67 -0.55
N PHE A 20 -15.79 6.57 -0.48
CA PHE A 20 -15.21 5.25 -0.60
C PHE A 20 -16.02 4.40 -1.57
N SER A 21 -15.35 3.44 -2.19
CA SER A 21 -15.99 2.38 -2.98
C SER A 21 -15.39 1.04 -2.58
N GLY A 22 -16.03 -0.05 -2.94
CA GLY A 22 -15.48 -1.37 -2.67
C GLY A 22 -15.93 -2.40 -3.67
N VAL A 23 -15.09 -3.41 -3.87
CA VAL A 23 -15.35 -4.54 -4.74
C VAL A 23 -15.30 -5.81 -3.89
N ALA A 24 -16.42 -6.52 -3.80
CA ALA A 24 -16.47 -7.83 -3.19
C ALA A 24 -15.99 -8.89 -4.18
N PHE A 25 -15.15 -9.81 -3.73
CA PHE A 25 -14.66 -10.90 -4.54
C PHE A 25 -14.42 -12.14 -3.68
N ASN A 26 -14.44 -13.31 -4.34
CA ASN A 26 -14.02 -14.56 -3.72
C ASN A 26 -12.91 -15.16 -4.55
N VAL A 27 -11.68 -15.02 -4.06
CA VAL A 27 -10.49 -15.54 -4.72
C VAL A 27 -9.80 -16.62 -3.88
N ASN A 28 -10.53 -17.22 -2.92
CA ASN A 28 -10.06 -18.27 -2.02
C ASN A 28 -9.85 -19.63 -2.72
N HIS A 29 -10.47 -19.84 -3.88
CA HIS A 29 -10.28 -21.09 -4.63
C HIS A 29 -8.81 -21.32 -4.98
N SER A 30 -8.35 -22.56 -4.75
CA SER A 30 -6.96 -22.97 -4.85
C SER A 30 -6.40 -22.69 -6.24
N VAL A 31 -5.45 -21.75 -6.34
CA VAL A 31 -4.49 -21.74 -7.44
C VAL A 31 -3.57 -22.94 -7.26
N SER A 32 -3.24 -23.63 -8.36
CA SER A 32 -2.40 -24.83 -8.34
C SER A 32 -0.98 -24.60 -7.82
N SER A 33 -0.56 -23.35 -7.61
CA SER A 33 0.76 -22.99 -7.10
C SER A 33 0.80 -21.55 -6.54
N VAL A 34 0.40 -21.35 -5.28
CA VAL A 34 0.46 -20.04 -4.59
C VAL A 34 1.87 -19.44 -4.67
N GLU A 35 2.90 -20.26 -4.49
CA GLU A 35 4.32 -19.85 -4.58
C GLU A 35 4.77 -19.41 -6.00
N LYS A 36 4.01 -19.75 -7.05
CA LYS A 36 4.36 -19.38 -8.43
C LYS A 36 3.81 -18.02 -8.85
N VAL A 37 2.88 -17.45 -8.10
CA VAL A 37 2.36 -16.09 -8.35
C VAL A 37 3.02 -15.09 -7.40
N ALA A 38 2.94 -13.81 -7.73
CA ALA A 38 3.51 -12.72 -6.94
C ALA A 38 2.45 -11.93 -6.14
N VAL A 39 1.18 -12.30 -6.25
CA VAL A 39 0.07 -11.61 -5.59
C VAL A 39 0.19 -11.79 -4.08
N ASN A 40 0.03 -10.71 -3.31
CA ASN A 40 0.01 -10.78 -1.84
C ASN A 40 -0.95 -11.88 -1.36
N PRO A 41 -0.47 -12.87 -0.58
CA PRO A 41 -1.29 -14.00 -0.12
C PRO A 41 -2.57 -13.60 0.62
N TYR A 42 -2.60 -12.41 1.24
CA TYR A 42 -3.78 -11.92 1.97
C TYR A 42 -5.01 -11.77 1.07
N PHE A 43 -4.85 -11.51 -0.23
CA PHE A 43 -5.99 -11.45 -1.18
C PHE A 43 -6.88 -12.69 -1.12
N ARG A 44 -6.33 -13.87 -0.83
CA ARG A 44 -7.07 -15.13 -0.72
C ARG A 44 -7.98 -15.19 0.51
N LYS A 45 -7.65 -14.41 1.54
CA LYS A 45 -8.41 -14.28 2.80
C LYS A 45 -9.37 -13.10 2.78
N SER A 46 -9.21 -12.16 1.85
CA SER A 46 -10.07 -10.99 1.68
C SER A 46 -11.43 -11.36 1.09
N LEU A 47 -12.49 -10.72 1.61
CA LEU A 47 -13.84 -10.78 1.05
C LEU A 47 -14.17 -9.59 0.13
N PHE A 48 -13.48 -8.47 0.33
CA PHE A 48 -13.63 -7.26 -0.46
C PHE A 48 -12.35 -6.42 -0.40
N ASN A 49 -12.18 -5.52 -1.36
CA ASN A 49 -11.24 -4.41 -1.34
C ASN A 49 -12.00 -3.09 -1.13
N ILE A 50 -11.48 -2.16 -0.33
CA ILE A 50 -12.02 -0.80 -0.17
C ILE A 50 -11.03 0.18 -0.78
N PHE A 51 -11.56 1.10 -1.59
CA PHE A 51 -10.85 2.24 -2.11
C PHE A 51 -11.35 3.51 -1.41
N LEU A 52 -10.43 4.40 -1.05
CA LEU A 52 -10.72 5.71 -0.48
C LEU A 52 -10.28 6.80 -1.47
N GLY A 53 -11.10 7.83 -1.66
CA GLY A 53 -10.77 8.92 -2.57
C GLY A 53 -11.33 10.25 -2.13
N THR A 54 -10.52 11.30 -2.25
CA THR A 54 -10.91 12.69 -2.05
C THR A 54 -11.05 13.38 -3.40
N ALA A 55 -11.97 14.34 -3.50
CA ALA A 55 -12.07 15.17 -4.70
C ALA A 55 -10.81 16.03 -4.86
N VAL A 56 -10.32 16.16 -6.09
CA VAL A 56 -9.19 17.04 -6.40
C VAL A 56 -9.71 18.46 -6.60
N ASP A 57 -9.19 19.40 -5.81
CA ASP A 57 -9.34 20.83 -6.02
C ASP A 57 -8.20 21.33 -6.91
N TYR A 58 -8.50 21.56 -8.19
CA TYR A 58 -7.53 22.05 -9.18
C TYR A 58 -7.03 23.49 -8.90
N GLY A 59 -7.70 24.24 -8.02
CA GLY A 59 -7.29 25.57 -7.59
C GLY A 59 -6.49 25.60 -6.29
N ASN A 60 -6.48 24.50 -5.52
CA ASN A 60 -5.91 24.47 -4.18
C ASN A 60 -5.12 23.19 -3.87
N TRP A 61 -3.84 23.17 -4.28
CA TRP A 61 -2.93 22.04 -4.01
C TRP A 61 -2.65 21.81 -2.53
N THR A 62 -2.67 22.86 -1.71
CA THR A 62 -2.52 22.72 -0.26
C THR A 62 -3.67 21.92 0.34
N ALA A 63 -4.91 22.21 -0.07
CA ALA A 63 -6.07 21.44 0.35
C ALA A 63 -5.99 19.97 -0.12
N ASN A 64 -5.54 19.72 -1.35
CA ASN A 64 -5.34 18.35 -1.85
C ASN A 64 -4.33 17.58 -0.99
N LYS A 65 -3.22 18.22 -0.60
CA LYS A 65 -2.23 17.59 0.28
C LYS A 65 -2.83 17.27 1.65
N VAL A 66 -3.56 18.20 2.26
CA VAL A 66 -4.22 17.98 3.56
C VAL A 66 -5.22 16.81 3.47
N ALA A 67 -6.01 16.74 2.40
CA ALA A 67 -6.97 15.67 2.19
C ALA A 67 -6.28 14.30 1.99
N GLN A 68 -5.17 14.26 1.24
CA GLN A 68 -4.36 13.05 1.09
C GLN A 68 -3.73 12.62 2.43
N ASP A 69 -3.19 13.56 3.20
CA ASP A 69 -2.61 13.29 4.51
C ASP A 69 -3.68 12.76 5.49
N GLU A 70 -4.95 13.17 5.34
CA GLU A 70 -6.07 12.61 6.11
C GLU A 70 -6.38 11.14 5.73
N ILE A 71 -6.29 10.78 4.44
CA ILE A 71 -6.34 9.38 4.01
C ILE A 71 -5.21 8.58 4.66
N THR A 72 -3.97 9.05 4.53
CA THR A 72 -2.76 8.35 5.02
C THR A 72 -2.75 8.20 6.54
N HIS A 73 -3.09 9.26 7.28
CA HIS A 73 -2.85 9.30 8.72
C HIS A 73 -4.09 9.11 9.59
N ALA A 74 -5.30 9.13 9.01
CA ALA A 74 -6.54 8.94 9.76
C ALA A 74 -7.44 7.82 9.21
N PHE A 75 -7.69 7.77 7.90
CA PHE A 75 -8.67 6.82 7.36
C PHE A 75 -8.09 5.42 7.15
N LEU A 76 -6.91 5.30 6.56
CA LEU A 76 -6.24 4.00 6.39
C LEU A 76 -5.93 3.34 7.74
N PRO A 77 -5.38 4.04 8.77
CA PRO A 77 -5.16 3.44 10.08
C PRO A 77 -6.43 2.90 10.76
N ALA A 78 -7.59 3.53 10.53
CA ALA A 78 -8.86 3.04 11.06
C ALA A 78 -9.28 1.69 10.44
N LEU A 79 -8.96 1.46 9.16
CA LEU A 79 -9.17 0.17 8.49
C LEU A 79 -8.09 -0.84 8.90
N GLU A 80 -6.83 -0.43 9.00
CA GLU A 80 -5.72 -1.31 9.39
C GLU A 80 -5.90 -1.88 10.79
N ALA A 81 -6.45 -1.08 11.73
CA ALA A 81 -6.71 -1.52 13.10
C ALA A 81 -7.66 -2.73 13.19
N ILE A 82 -8.60 -2.85 12.24
CA ILE A 82 -9.56 -3.97 12.16
C ILE A 82 -9.11 -5.07 11.19
N THR A 83 -8.04 -4.83 10.42
CA THR A 83 -7.42 -5.81 9.52
C THR A 83 -5.90 -5.87 9.74
N PRO A 84 -5.41 -6.30 10.92
CA PRO A 84 -3.99 -6.24 11.26
C PRO A 84 -3.10 -7.09 10.32
N ASP A 85 -3.62 -8.23 9.88
CA ASP A 85 -2.95 -9.10 8.90
C ASP A 85 -3.23 -8.69 7.45
N GLY A 86 -3.87 -7.53 7.25
CA GLY A 86 -4.36 -6.97 6.01
C GLY A 86 -3.33 -6.81 4.91
N GLY A 87 -3.82 -6.63 3.69
CA GLY A 87 -3.03 -6.26 2.53
C GLY A 87 -3.71 -5.15 1.74
N VAL A 88 -2.93 -4.43 0.96
CA VAL A 88 -3.39 -3.32 0.11
C VAL A 88 -3.17 -3.68 -1.36
N TYR A 89 -4.15 -3.35 -2.19
CA TYR A 89 -4.04 -3.50 -3.63
C TYR A 89 -3.14 -2.40 -4.20
N LEU A 90 -1.91 -2.75 -4.58
CA LEU A 90 -0.88 -1.78 -4.98
C LEU A 90 -1.27 -0.82 -6.13
N ASN A 91 -2.23 -1.21 -7.00
CA ASN A 91 -2.68 -0.36 -8.10
C ASN A 91 -3.67 0.74 -7.66
N GLU A 92 -4.22 0.63 -6.45
CA GLU A 92 -5.21 1.55 -5.86
C GLU A 92 -4.76 2.00 -4.46
N ALA A 93 -3.45 2.16 -4.28
CA ALA A 93 -2.84 2.35 -2.97
C ALA A 93 -2.37 3.78 -2.71
N ASP A 94 -2.13 4.06 -1.42
CA ASP A 94 -1.50 5.30 -0.98
C ASP A 94 0.01 5.29 -1.29
N PHE A 95 0.47 6.30 -2.02
CA PHE A 95 1.89 6.48 -2.34
C PHE A 95 2.74 6.84 -1.12
N GLN A 96 2.11 7.22 0.00
CA GLN A 96 2.74 7.54 1.28
C GLN A 96 2.87 6.32 2.22
N ALA A 97 2.42 5.12 1.80
CA ALA A 97 2.48 3.92 2.62
C ALA A 97 3.92 3.60 3.08
N ALA A 98 4.17 3.75 4.39
CA ALA A 98 5.50 3.59 4.96
C ALA A 98 5.97 2.12 4.99
N ASP A 99 5.04 1.18 5.14
CA ASP A 99 5.29 -0.27 5.21
C ASP A 99 4.87 -1.00 3.93
N PHE A 100 4.96 -0.31 2.77
CA PHE A 100 4.51 -0.80 1.47
C PHE A 100 5.05 -2.20 1.12
N GLN A 101 6.27 -2.55 1.57
CA GLN A 101 6.85 -3.88 1.36
C GLN A 101 5.92 -4.97 1.90
N ARG A 102 5.41 -4.78 3.12
CA ARG A 102 4.52 -5.72 3.80
C ARG A 102 3.11 -5.65 3.22
N VAL A 103 2.51 -4.46 3.15
CA VAL A 103 1.09 -4.35 2.78
C VAL A 103 0.85 -4.65 1.31
N PHE A 104 1.78 -4.35 0.39
CA PHE A 104 1.57 -4.57 -1.05
C PHE A 104 2.04 -5.94 -1.51
N TYR A 105 3.12 -6.46 -0.93
CA TYR A 105 3.77 -7.69 -1.42
C TYR A 105 3.76 -8.84 -0.39
N GLY A 106 3.62 -8.53 0.90
CA GLY A 106 3.60 -9.51 1.98
C GLY A 106 4.86 -10.38 1.98
N ASP A 107 4.67 -11.67 2.27
CA ASP A 107 5.74 -12.67 2.35
C ASP A 107 6.54 -12.84 1.04
N HIS A 108 6.04 -12.31 -0.08
CA HIS A 108 6.71 -12.39 -1.37
C HIS A 108 7.76 -11.29 -1.58
N TYR A 109 7.81 -10.24 -0.74
CA TYR A 109 8.71 -9.10 -0.95
C TYR A 109 10.16 -9.51 -1.15
N GLU A 110 10.71 -10.32 -0.24
CA GLU A 110 12.10 -10.77 -0.28
C GLU A 110 12.43 -11.57 -1.55
N ARG A 111 11.50 -12.40 -2.02
CA ARG A 111 11.68 -13.16 -3.26
C ARG A 111 11.65 -12.23 -4.47
N LEU A 112 10.74 -11.26 -4.49
CA LEU A 112 10.65 -10.27 -5.55
C LEU A 112 11.88 -9.37 -5.58
N LEU A 113 12.42 -8.99 -4.42
CA LEU A 113 13.64 -8.19 -4.30
C LEU A 113 14.86 -8.93 -4.88
N ARG A 114 14.99 -10.24 -4.61
CA ARG A 114 16.03 -11.06 -5.26
C ARG A 114 15.88 -11.12 -6.78
N ILE A 115 14.65 -11.17 -7.30
CA ILE A 115 14.39 -11.12 -8.74
C ILE A 115 14.78 -9.75 -9.29
N LYS A 116 14.36 -8.66 -8.64
CA LYS A 116 14.71 -7.29 -8.99
C LYS A 116 16.22 -7.13 -9.10
N TRP A 117 17.00 -7.55 -8.11
CA TRP A 117 18.46 -7.44 -8.15
C TRP A 117 19.12 -8.32 -9.21
N ARG A 118 18.52 -9.47 -9.55
CA ARG A 118 19.04 -10.32 -10.62
C ARG A 118 18.92 -9.67 -11.99
N TYR A 119 17.82 -8.94 -12.24
CA TYR A 119 17.50 -8.40 -13.56
C TYR A 119 17.74 -6.90 -13.70
N ASP A 120 17.76 -6.17 -12.59
CA ASP A 120 18.03 -4.73 -12.53
C ASP A 120 18.89 -4.39 -11.29
N PRO A 121 20.17 -4.82 -11.28
CA PRO A 121 21.08 -4.60 -10.16
C PRO A 121 21.47 -3.11 -9.97
N GLU A 122 21.29 -2.29 -11.00
CA GLU A 122 21.64 -0.87 -10.99
C GLU A 122 20.46 0.03 -10.61
N ASP A 123 19.29 -0.54 -10.32
CA ASP A 123 18.05 0.19 -9.99
C ASP A 123 17.62 1.17 -11.11
N LEU A 124 17.79 0.78 -12.38
CA LEU A 124 17.42 1.59 -13.56
C LEU A 124 15.90 1.81 -13.64
N PHE A 125 15.11 0.80 -13.30
CA PHE A 125 13.65 0.88 -13.30
C PHE A 125 13.16 1.26 -11.90
N TYR A 126 12.76 2.52 -11.73
CA TYR A 126 12.21 3.04 -10.48
C TYR A 126 10.72 3.36 -10.62
N ALA A 127 9.96 3.03 -9.59
CA ALA A 127 8.64 3.59 -9.32
C ALA A 127 8.45 3.67 -7.79
N LYS A 128 7.78 4.71 -7.31
CA LYS A 128 7.47 4.88 -5.89
C LYS A 128 6.71 3.65 -5.39
N THR A 129 7.10 3.09 -4.25
CA THR A 129 6.56 1.85 -3.64
C THR A 129 6.76 0.56 -4.44
N ALA A 130 7.50 0.60 -5.55
CA ALA A 130 7.88 -0.63 -6.24
C ALA A 130 8.90 -1.44 -5.44
N VAL A 131 9.03 -2.73 -5.76
CA VAL A 131 10.04 -3.62 -5.17
C VAL A 131 11.45 -3.03 -5.34
N GLY A 132 12.15 -2.83 -4.22
CA GLY A 132 13.50 -2.27 -4.17
C GLY A 132 13.57 -0.74 -4.23
N SER A 133 12.42 -0.04 -4.31
CA SER A 133 12.36 1.42 -4.45
C SER A 133 12.94 2.17 -3.24
N GLU A 134 12.98 1.56 -2.05
CA GLU A 134 13.56 2.09 -0.81
C GLU A 134 15.07 2.37 -0.88
N ARG A 135 15.74 1.90 -1.92
CA ARG A 135 17.16 2.21 -2.19
C ARG A 135 17.34 3.60 -2.81
N LEU A 136 16.25 4.22 -3.27
CA LEU A 136 16.22 5.52 -3.93
C LEU A 136 15.19 6.43 -3.24
N GLU A 137 15.51 7.70 -3.13
CA GLU A 137 14.61 8.75 -2.62
C GLU A 137 14.50 9.89 -3.63
N GLU A 138 13.28 10.36 -3.84
CA GLU A 138 13.04 11.59 -4.58
C GLU A 138 13.20 12.78 -3.63
N ARG A 139 14.10 13.71 -3.99
CA ARG A 139 14.35 14.92 -3.21
C ARG A 139 13.34 16.01 -3.56
N LEU A 140 13.27 17.05 -2.72
CA LEU A 140 12.39 18.20 -2.93
C LEU A 140 12.62 18.94 -4.25
N ASP A 141 13.80 18.79 -4.86
CA ASP A 141 14.15 19.35 -6.16
C ASP A 141 13.83 18.41 -7.35
N GLY A 142 13.14 17.29 -7.09
CA GLY A 142 12.74 16.29 -8.07
C GLY A 142 13.85 15.32 -8.48
N ARG A 143 15.07 15.43 -7.91
CA ARG A 143 16.14 14.47 -8.21
C ARG A 143 15.93 13.16 -7.47
N LEU A 144 16.10 12.06 -8.19
CA LEU A 144 16.15 10.72 -7.61
C LEU A 144 17.58 10.38 -7.19
N CYS A 145 17.80 10.10 -5.91
CA CYS A 145 19.11 9.87 -5.31
C CYS A 145 19.15 8.52 -4.59
N ARG A 146 20.31 7.85 -4.55
CA ARG A 146 20.47 6.67 -3.70
C ARG A 146 20.41 7.08 -2.22
N VAL A 147 19.63 6.34 -1.44
CA VAL A 147 19.62 6.48 0.01
C VAL A 147 20.97 5.98 0.53
N ALA A 148 21.63 6.78 1.38
CA ALA A 148 22.87 6.35 2.00
C ALA A 148 22.60 5.06 2.80
N ALA A 149 23.45 4.04 2.66
CA ALA A 149 23.38 2.89 3.54
C ALA A 149 23.46 3.41 4.98
N ALA A 150 22.50 3.04 5.82
CA ALA A 150 22.60 3.31 7.25
C ALA A 150 23.97 2.82 7.70
N ALA A 151 24.82 3.73 8.15
CA ALA A 151 26.10 3.36 8.73
C ALA A 151 25.77 2.38 9.86
N ASN A 152 26.16 1.12 9.69
CA ASN A 152 25.89 0.07 10.67
C ASN A 152 26.20 0.59 12.06
N ALA A 153 25.18 0.64 12.92
CA ALA A 153 25.39 0.69 14.35
C ALA A 153 26.29 -0.49 14.71
N SER A 154 27.44 -0.17 15.27
CA SER A 154 28.46 -1.11 15.73
C SER A 154 27.97 -1.87 16.95
#